data_AF-A0A6L9KQ00-F1
#
_entry.id   AF-A0A6L9KQ00-F1
#
_cell.length_a   1.000
_cell.length_b   1.000
_cell.length_c   1.000
_cell.angle_alpha   90.00
_cell.angle_beta   90.00
_cell.angle_gamma   90.00
#
_symmetry.space_group_name_H-M   'P 1'
#
loop_
_entity.id
_entity.type
_entity.pdbx_description
1 polymer ?
#
loop_
_entity_poly.entity_id
_entity_poly.type
_entity_poly.pdbx_seq_one_letter_code
_entity_poly.pdbx_strand_id
1 'polypeptide(L)'
;MHATRIIAVRHGETAWNVDTRIQGQLDIELNAKGHWQVQRLAKSLAHEPISAIYTSHLRRAVDTAHAISNATGRTLQTHTGLCERGFGVFEGKTFAE
;
A
#
# COMPACT_ATOMS: atom_id res chain seq x y z
N MET A 1 -9.73 18.14 -23.78
CA MET A 1 -9.77 16.88 -23.00
C MET A 1 -9.18 17.16 -21.63
N HIS A 2 -9.85 16.72 -20.56
CA HIS A 2 -9.24 16.77 -19.22
C HIS A 2 -8.37 15.52 -19.04
N ALA A 3 -7.13 15.70 -18.59
CA ALA A 3 -6.24 14.59 -18.28
C ALA A 3 -6.44 14.14 -16.82
N THR A 4 -6.46 12.83 -16.59
CA THR A 4 -6.45 12.26 -15.24
C THR A 4 -5.01 11.99 -14.82
N ARG A 5 -4.57 12.62 -13.72
CA ARG A 5 -3.28 12.31 -13.11
C ARG A 5 -3.42 11.14 -12.15
N ILE A 6 -2.60 10.11 -12.33
CA ILE A 6 -2.55 8.94 -11.45
C ILE A 6 -1.31 9.03 -10.58
N ILE A 7 -1.48 8.89 -9.26
CA ILE A 7 -0.39 8.78 -8.29
C ILE A 7 -0.39 7.33 -7.79
N ALA A 8 0.58 6.53 -8.25
CA ALA A 8 0.73 5.15 -7.83
C ALA A 8 1.63 5.08 -6.58
N VAL A 9 1.09 4.55 -5.50
CA VAL A 9 1.78 4.42 -4.21
C VAL A 9 1.92 2.94 -3.88
N ARG A 10 3.15 2.49 -3.61
CA ARG A 10 3.40 1.19 -3.00
C ARG A 10 3.19 1.28 -1.48
N HIS A 11 2.68 0.21 -0.88
CA HIS A 11 2.54 0.11 0.58
C HIS A 11 3.87 0.36 1.31
N GLY A 12 3.78 0.79 2.56
CA GLY A 12 4.96 0.91 3.45
C GLY A 12 5.67 -0.44 3.68
N GLU A 13 6.90 -0.39 4.17
CA GLU A 13 7.71 -1.58 4.41
C GLU A 13 7.06 -2.56 5.42
N THR A 14 7.17 -3.86 5.13
CA THR A 14 6.81 -4.96 6.05
C THR A 14 8.07 -5.73 6.47
N ALA A 15 7.97 -6.57 7.51
CA ALA A 15 9.10 -7.45 7.90
C ALA A 15 9.56 -8.33 6.74
N TRP A 16 8.61 -8.83 5.93
CA TRP A 16 8.93 -9.69 4.78
C TRP A 16 9.63 -8.96 3.63
N ASN A 17 9.49 -7.64 3.54
CA ASN A 17 10.32 -6.87 2.61
C ASN A 17 11.79 -6.90 3.03
N VAL A 18 12.06 -6.76 4.34
CA VAL A 18 13.42 -6.80 4.90
C VAL A 18 14.02 -8.19 4.73
N ASP A 19 13.23 -9.24 4.99
CA ASP A 19 13.66 -10.63 4.86
C ASP A 19 13.73 -11.12 3.40
N THR A 20 13.41 -10.25 2.42
CA THR A 20 13.34 -10.60 0.99
C THR A 20 12.42 -11.77 0.68
N ARG A 21 11.31 -11.87 1.44
CA ARG A 21 10.31 -12.93 1.35
C ARG A 21 9.16 -12.51 0.44
N ILE A 22 8.74 -13.41 -0.44
CA ILE A 22 7.61 -13.20 -1.35
C ILE A 22 6.33 -13.16 -0.52
N GLN A 23 5.63 -12.01 -0.52
CA GLN A 23 4.40 -11.83 0.24
C GLN A 23 3.17 -12.32 -0.52
N GLY A 24 3.07 -11.99 -1.81
CA GLY A 24 1.88 -12.24 -2.62
C GLY A 24 0.61 -11.73 -1.95
N GLN A 25 -0.38 -12.59 -1.79
CA GLN A 25 -1.68 -12.24 -1.19
C GLN A 25 -1.76 -12.55 0.31
N LEU A 26 -0.67 -12.97 0.95
CA LEU A 26 -0.63 -13.11 2.41
C LEU A 26 -0.69 -11.74 3.08
N ASP A 27 -1.44 -11.69 4.17
CA ASP A 27 -1.75 -10.43 4.86
C ASP A 27 -0.70 -10.12 5.92
N ILE A 28 0.39 -9.50 5.48
CA ILE A 28 1.50 -9.06 6.33
C ILE A 28 1.35 -7.59 6.66
N GLU A 29 1.42 -7.25 7.94
CA GLU A 29 1.31 -5.88 8.44
C GLU A 29 2.57 -5.05 8.14
N LEU A 30 2.41 -3.73 8.20
CA LEU A 30 3.54 -2.79 8.15
C LEU A 30 4.45 -2.99 9.35
N ASN A 31 5.77 -2.82 9.15
CA ASN A 31 6.71 -2.74 10.27
C ASN A 31 6.80 -1.30 10.79
N ALA A 32 7.59 -1.07 11.86
CA ALA A 32 7.77 0.26 12.44
C ALA A 32 8.28 1.31 11.43
N LYS A 33 9.18 0.91 10.52
CA LYS A 33 9.69 1.76 9.45
C LYS A 33 8.62 2.03 8.39
N GLY A 34 7.79 1.04 8.06
CA GLY A 34 6.61 1.16 7.19
C GLY A 34 5.62 2.19 7.73
N HIS A 35 5.29 2.13 9.02
CA HIS A 35 4.45 3.15 9.65
C HIS A 35 5.10 4.54 9.57
N TRP A 36 6.40 4.66 9.85
CA TRP A 36 7.11 5.94 9.71
C TRP A 36 7.05 6.49 8.27
N GLN A 37 7.26 5.63 7.25
CA GLN A 37 7.16 5.98 5.84
C GLN A 37 5.76 6.49 5.47
N VAL A 38 4.73 5.74 5.88
CA VAL A 38 3.32 6.08 5.63
C VAL A 38 2.95 7.44 6.23
N GLN A 39 3.44 7.74 7.44
CA GLN A 39 3.21 9.04 8.07
C GLN A 39 3.90 10.20 7.33
N ARG A 40 5.05 9.98 6.70
CA ARG A 40 5.70 10.99 5.84
C ARG A 40 4.95 11.18 4.53
N LEU A 41 4.53 10.09 3.91
CA LEU A 41 3.74 10.12 2.69
C LEU A 41 2.44 10.90 2.89
N ALA A 42 1.69 10.60 3.95
CA ALA A 42 0.44 11.30 4.27
C ALA A 42 0.63 12.81 4.40
N LYS A 43 1.71 13.26 5.06
CA LYS A 43 2.06 14.68 5.14
C LYS A 43 2.38 15.29 3.79
N SER A 44 3.12 14.58 2.93
CA SER A 44 3.47 15.08 1.59
C SER A 44 2.26 15.24 0.67
N LEU A 45 1.21 14.43 0.87
CA LEU A 45 0.01 14.44 0.04
C LEU A 45 -1.14 15.25 0.63
N ALA A 46 -0.99 15.85 1.82
CA ALA A 46 -2.07 16.52 2.55
C ALA A 46 -2.72 17.68 1.76
N HIS A 47 -1.97 18.33 0.86
CA HIS A 47 -2.45 19.45 0.05
C HIS A 47 -2.60 19.11 -1.45
N GLU A 48 -2.39 17.84 -1.83
CA GLU A 48 -2.63 17.42 -3.20
C GLU A 48 -4.14 17.38 -3.48
N PRO A 49 -4.61 17.81 -4.66
CA PRO A 49 -6.03 17.80 -5.03
C PRO A 49 -6.50 16.37 -5.37
N ILE A 50 -6.39 15.44 -4.42
CA ILE A 50 -6.83 14.06 -4.57
C ILE A 50 -8.35 14.02 -4.62
N SER A 51 -8.88 13.46 -5.71
CA SER A 51 -10.32 13.33 -5.93
C SER A 51 -10.86 11.97 -5.49
N ALA A 52 -10.04 10.92 -5.52
CA ALA A 52 -10.41 9.57 -5.12
C ALA A 52 -9.17 8.77 -4.67
N ILE A 53 -9.37 7.80 -3.77
CA ILE A 53 -8.32 6.90 -3.27
C ILE A 53 -8.79 5.46 -3.44
N TYR A 54 -7.98 4.65 -4.11
CA TYR A 54 -8.22 3.22 -4.33
C TYR A 54 -7.09 2.39 -3.73
N THR A 55 -7.42 1.24 -3.16
CA THR A 55 -6.44 0.29 -2.60
C THR A 55 -6.88 -1.16 -2.82
N SER A 56 -5.94 -2.10 -2.74
CA SER A 56 -6.30 -3.52 -2.54
C SER A 56 -6.86 -3.76 -1.14
N HIS A 57 -7.35 -4.98 -0.88
CA HIS A 57 -7.83 -5.37 0.45
C HIS A 57 -6.71 -5.77 1.43
N LEU A 58 -5.46 -5.84 0.97
CA LEU A 58 -4.32 -6.26 1.81
C LEU A 58 -3.98 -5.18 2.84
N ARG A 59 -3.83 -5.57 4.11
CA ARG A 59 -3.69 -4.68 5.27
C ARG A 59 -2.60 -3.63 5.09
N ARG A 60 -1.41 -4.05 4.63
CA ARG A 60 -0.29 -3.13 4.32
C ARG A 60 -0.66 -2.00 3.34
N ALA A 61 -1.46 -2.31 2.32
CA ALA A 61 -1.93 -1.30 1.35
C ALA A 61 -3.05 -0.45 1.94
N VAL A 62 -3.99 -1.07 2.66
CA VAL A 62 -5.09 -0.43 3.36
C VAL A 62 -4.58 0.58 4.39
N ASP A 63 -3.61 0.23 5.24
CA ASP A 63 -3.03 1.11 6.25
C ASP A 63 -2.30 2.31 5.62
N THR A 64 -1.59 2.06 4.51
CA THR A 64 -0.94 3.12 3.73
C THR A 64 -1.98 4.10 3.18
N ALA A 65 -3.05 3.59 2.57
CA ALA A 65 -4.09 4.40 1.97
C ALA A 65 -4.97 5.11 3.01
N HIS A 66 -5.19 4.51 4.18
CA HIS A 66 -5.89 5.15 5.30
C HIS A 66 -5.16 6.39 5.80
N ALA A 67 -3.83 6.38 5.86
CA ALA A 67 -3.09 7.57 6.26
C ALA A 67 -3.28 8.74 5.26
N ILE A 68 -3.33 8.44 3.96
CA ILE A 68 -3.61 9.43 2.91
C ILE A 68 -5.07 9.91 3.01
N SER A 69 -6.01 8.99 3.22
CA SER A 69 -7.44 9.30 3.44
C SER A 69 -7.61 10.26 4.60
N ASN A 70 -6.97 10.00 5.74
CA ASN A 70 -7.04 10.85 6.93
C ASN A 70 -6.42 12.23 6.67
N ALA A 71 -5.30 12.30 5.95
CA ALA A 71 -4.62 13.57 5.66
C ALA A 71 -5.36 14.45 4.64
N THR A 72 -6.12 13.83 3.72
CA THR A 72 -6.80 14.54 2.62
C THR A 72 -8.32 14.68 2.84
N GLY A 73 -8.88 14.02 3.85
CA GLY A 73 -10.32 13.94 4.11
C GLY A 73 -11.11 13.16 3.06
N ARG A 74 -10.45 12.36 2.22
CA ARG A 74 -11.08 11.61 1.13
C ARG A 74 -11.43 10.19 1.54
N THR A 75 -12.56 9.69 1.05
CA THR A 75 -12.99 8.32 1.30
C THR A 75 -12.10 7.32 0.57
N LEU A 76 -11.71 6.26 1.28
CA LEU A 76 -10.98 5.12 0.76
C LEU A 76 -11.94 4.13 0.10
N GLN A 77 -11.60 3.64 -1.10
CA GLN A 77 -12.32 2.56 -1.78
C GLN A 77 -11.41 1.35 -1.97
N THR A 78 -11.88 0.16 -1.58
CA THR A 78 -11.15 -1.08 -1.84
C THR A 78 -11.55 -1.63 -3.21
N HIS A 79 -10.59 -2.19 -3.94
CA HIS A 79 -10.81 -2.80 -5.24
C HIS A 79 -9.93 -4.06 -5.37
N THR A 80 -10.57 -5.22 -5.57
CA THR A 80 -9.89 -6.51 -5.63
C THR A 80 -8.93 -6.63 -6.82
N GLY A 81 -9.20 -5.93 -7.92
CA GLY A 81 -8.29 -5.87 -9.07
C GLY A 81 -6.94 -5.16 -8.82
N LEU A 82 -6.74 -4.57 -7.63
CA LEU A 82 -5.46 -3.94 -7.23
C LEU A 82 -4.59 -4.84 -6.35
N CYS A 83 -5.00 -6.09 -6.11
CA CYS A 83 -4.22 -7.00 -5.27
C CYS A 83 -2.88 -7.34 -5.92
N GLU A 84 -1.88 -7.54 -5.06
CA GLU A 84 -0.61 -8.10 -5.49
C GLU A 84 -0.83 -9.45 -6.20
N ARG A 85 0.07 -9.75 -7.12
CA ARG A 85 0.11 -11.07 -7.78
C ARG A 85 0.11 -12.17 -6.72
N GLY A 86 -0.81 -13.13 -6.85
CA GLY A 86 -0.74 -14.36 -6.07
C GLY A 86 0.46 -15.19 -6.50
N PHE A 87 1.32 -15.56 -5.56
CA PHE A 87 2.51 -16.37 -5.83
C PHE A 87 2.33 -17.84 -5.42
N GLY A 88 1.18 -18.20 -4.85
CA GLY A 88 0.84 -19.58 -4.49
C GLY A 88 1.87 -20.18 -3.54
N VAL A 89 2.42 -21.33 -3.89
CA VAL A 89 3.41 -22.06 -3.07
C VAL A 89 4.72 -21.30 -2.83
N PHE A 90 4.96 -20.19 -3.55
CA PHE A 90 6.12 -19.33 -3.33
C PHE A 90 5.88 -18.26 -2.26
N GLU A 91 4.65 -18.04 -1.82
CA GLU A 91 4.36 -17.10 -0.74
C GLU A 91 4.98 -17.61 0.55
N GLY A 92 5.70 -16.72 1.24
CA GLY A 92 6.46 -17.08 2.42
C GLY A 92 7.84 -17.67 2.14
N LYS A 93 8.31 -17.77 0.88
CA LYS A 93 9.70 -18.12 0.55
C LYS A 93 10.56 -16.89 0.29
N THR A 94 11.83 -16.96 0.67
CA THR A 94 12.85 -16.02 0.18
C THR A 94 13.25 -16.35 -1.26
N PHE A 95 13.99 -15.48 -1.93
CA PHE A 95 14.50 -15.77 -3.27
C PHE A 95 15.47 -16.95 -3.34
N ALA A 96 16.04 -17.38 -2.21
CA ALA A 96 16.94 -18.52 -2.13
C ALA A 96 16.23 -19.86 -1.88
N GLU A 97 14.95 -19.84 -1.51
CA GLU A 97 14.11 -21.01 -1.15
C GLU A 97 13.14 -21.40 -2.27
#